data_AF-A0A387B3V0-F1
#
_entry.id   AF-A0A387B3V0-F1
#
_cell.length_a   1.000
_cell.length_b   1.000
_cell.length_c   1.000
_cell.angle_alpha   90.00
_cell.angle_beta   90.00
_cell.angle_gamma   90.00
#
_symmetry.space_group_name_H-M   'P 1'
#
loop_
_entity.id
_entity.type
_entity.pdbx_description
1 polymer ?
#
loop_
_entity_poly.entity_id
_entity_poly.type
_entity_poly.pdbx_seq_one_letter_code
_entity_poly.pdbx_strand_id
1 'polypeptide(L)'
;MDHRVVRLREAHGGGPGSRRRRGPRARGRELRPGRRPVRARDDRGSGGVLALALVGATLVVALTVLGLGAALAARQRAVAAADAAALAAADALLGVAPGEPCALAEEVATAHRVALSVCTIDGAEALVAVRTEALGVTMELVSRAGPPP
;
A
#
# COMPACT_ATOMS: atom_id res chain seq x y z
N MET A 1 4.60 -12.45 13.52
CA MET A 1 4.29 -11.04 13.23
C MET A 1 2.77 -10.90 13.23
N ASP A 2 2.26 -10.18 14.21
CA ASP A 2 0.85 -10.08 14.62
C ASP A 2 0.21 -8.84 13.99
N HIS A 3 -0.82 -9.00 13.16
CA HIS A 3 -1.61 -7.88 12.64
C HIS A 3 -3.06 -7.97 13.12
N ARG A 4 -3.28 -7.25 14.22
CA ARG A 4 -4.56 -7.03 14.91
C ARG A 4 -5.63 -6.49 13.98
N VAL A 5 -6.77 -7.18 14.03
CA VAL A 5 -8.07 -6.77 13.50
C VAL A 5 -8.61 -5.60 14.33
N VAL A 6 -8.75 -4.42 13.74
CA VAL A 6 -9.42 -3.27 14.38
C VAL A 6 -10.93 -3.43 14.17
N ARG A 7 -11.61 -3.95 15.20
CA ARG A 7 -13.08 -3.88 15.30
C ARG A 7 -13.48 -2.45 15.63
N LEU A 8 -14.29 -1.81 14.78
CA LEU A 8 -15.01 -0.60 15.16
C LEU A 8 -16.29 -0.99 15.90
N ARG A 9 -16.38 -0.45 17.12
CA ARG A 9 -17.40 -0.73 18.14
C ARG A 9 -18.47 0.36 18.04
N GLU A 10 -19.71 -0.06 17.87
CA GLU A 10 -20.90 0.78 17.93
C GLU A 10 -21.08 1.42 19.31
N ALA A 11 -21.61 2.64 19.35
CA ALA A 11 -22.12 3.27 20.55
C ALA A 11 -23.56 3.76 20.32
N HIS A 12 -24.49 2.89 20.70
CA HIS A 12 -25.87 3.23 21.04
C HIS A 12 -25.93 3.88 22.44
N GLY A 13 -26.83 4.83 22.62
CA GLY A 13 -27.32 5.34 23.92
C GLY A 13 -28.03 6.67 23.66
N GLY A 14 -29.33 6.85 23.92
CA GLY A 14 -30.15 6.38 25.03
C GLY A 14 -30.73 7.64 25.68
N GLY A 15 -32.06 7.79 25.71
CA GLY A 15 -32.79 8.94 26.29
C GLY A 15 -32.58 9.10 27.81
N PRO A 16 -33.33 9.96 28.56
CA PRO A 16 -34.79 10.12 28.46
C PRO A 16 -35.30 11.57 28.63
N GLY A 17 -36.62 11.72 28.53
CA GLY A 17 -37.32 13.01 28.46
C GLY A 17 -37.55 13.76 29.78
N SER A 18 -38.15 14.93 29.63
CA SER A 18 -38.73 15.69 30.74
C SER A 18 -40.04 16.36 30.34
N ARG A 19 -41.02 16.14 31.21
CA ARG A 19 -42.42 16.54 31.15
C ARG A 19 -42.61 18.03 31.43
N ARG A 20 -43.67 18.57 30.81
CA ARG A 20 -44.60 19.63 31.28
C ARG A 20 -44.04 21.06 31.43
N ARG A 21 -44.74 22.00 30.78
CA ARG A 21 -45.78 22.85 31.40
C ARG A 21 -46.59 23.58 30.33
N ARG A 22 -47.92 23.42 30.36
CA ARG A 22 -48.88 24.23 29.61
C ARG A 22 -49.09 25.53 30.38
N GLY A 23 -48.68 26.65 29.80
CA GLY A 23 -49.03 28.01 30.22
C GLY A 23 -50.13 28.61 29.32
N PRO A 24 -50.83 29.65 29.79
CA PRO A 24 -52.06 30.14 29.19
C PRO A 24 -51.83 30.92 27.89
N ARG A 25 -52.85 30.88 27.03
CA ARG A 25 -52.92 31.59 25.74
C ARG A 25 -53.00 33.10 25.98
N ALA A 26 -51.88 33.79 25.86
CA ALA A 26 -51.87 35.23 25.60
C ALA A 26 -52.07 35.46 24.10
N ARG A 27 -53.25 35.97 23.74
CA ARG A 27 -53.46 36.65 22.46
C ARG A 27 -52.70 37.97 22.52
N GLY A 28 -51.85 38.25 21.54
CA GLY A 28 -51.32 39.59 21.36
C GLY A 28 -49.92 39.62 20.80
N ARG A 29 -49.82 40.16 19.57
CA ARG A 29 -48.63 40.41 18.76
C ARG A 29 -47.95 39.16 18.22
N GLU A 30 -48.03 39.03 16.90
CA GLU A 30 -47.00 38.38 16.11
C GLU A 30 -45.64 38.96 16.51
N LEU A 31 -44.97 38.31 17.45
CA LEU A 31 -43.52 38.37 17.54
C LEU A 31 -43.02 37.73 16.25
N ARG A 32 -42.99 38.53 15.18
CA ARG A 32 -42.16 38.21 14.01
C ARG A 32 -40.81 37.85 14.60
N PRO A 33 -40.34 36.60 14.48
CA PRO A 33 -38.98 36.28 14.89
C PRO A 33 -38.13 37.18 14.01
N GLY A 34 -37.61 38.26 14.59
CA GLY A 34 -36.64 39.09 13.94
C GLY A 34 -35.51 38.14 13.63
N ARG A 35 -35.44 37.69 12.37
CA ARG A 35 -34.28 36.99 11.84
C ARG A 35 -33.15 37.97 12.08
N ARG A 36 -32.41 37.78 13.18
CA ARG A 36 -31.12 38.43 13.36
C ARG A 36 -30.38 38.05 12.08
N PRO A 37 -29.99 39.01 11.23
CA PRO A 37 -29.17 38.67 10.08
C PRO A 37 -27.97 37.94 10.68
N VAL A 38 -27.84 36.65 10.34
CA VAL A 38 -26.58 35.95 10.56
C VAL A 38 -25.60 36.81 9.79
N ARG A 39 -24.78 37.58 10.52
CA ARG A 39 -23.68 38.30 9.91
C ARG A 39 -22.86 37.20 9.28
N ALA A 40 -23.01 37.02 7.96
CA ALA A 40 -22.08 36.25 7.18
C ALA A 40 -20.74 36.90 7.50
N ARG A 41 -19.92 36.21 8.29
CA ARG A 41 -18.53 36.62 8.44
C ARG A 41 -18.02 36.64 7.01
N ASP A 42 -17.42 37.76 6.60
CA ASP A 42 -16.71 37.81 5.33
C ASP A 42 -15.59 36.77 5.40
N ASP A 43 -15.90 35.55 4.97
CA ASP A 43 -14.93 34.52 4.62
C ASP A 43 -14.21 35.08 3.40
N ARG A 44 -13.17 35.88 3.65
CA ARG A 44 -12.28 36.51 2.66
C ARG A 44 -11.47 35.44 1.90
N GLY A 45 -12.14 34.49 1.26
CA GLY A 45 -11.55 33.41 0.47
C GLY A 45 -11.02 32.21 1.28
N SER A 46 -11.20 32.16 2.60
CA SER A 46 -10.68 31.10 3.48
C SER A 46 -11.16 29.69 3.05
N GLY A 47 -12.44 29.55 2.70
CA GLY A 47 -13.03 28.28 2.29
C GLY A 47 -12.45 27.74 0.99
N GLY A 48 -12.15 28.62 0.02
CA GLY A 48 -11.53 28.23 -1.24
C GLY A 48 -10.08 27.76 -1.06
N VAL A 49 -9.29 28.49 -0.25
CA VAL A 49 -7.92 28.11 0.07
C VAL A 49 -7.88 26.77 0.81
N LEU A 50 -8.76 26.56 1.78
CA LEU A 50 -8.83 25.29 2.53
C LEU A 50 -9.28 24.13 1.63
N ALA A 51 -10.27 24.35 0.76
CA ALA A 51 -10.68 23.34 -0.22
C ALA A 51 -9.53 22.98 -1.18
N LEU A 52 -8.82 23.97 -1.72
CA LEU A 52 -7.68 23.73 -2.60
C LEU A 52 -6.53 23.03 -1.86
N ALA A 53 -6.25 23.41 -0.61
CA ALA A 53 -5.24 22.76 0.22
C ALA A 53 -5.58 21.29 0.50
N LEU A 54 -6.85 20.99 0.79
CA LEU A 54 -7.31 19.60 0.98
C LEU A 54 -7.20 18.79 -0.30
N VAL A 55 -7.65 19.32 -1.44
CA VAL A 55 -7.52 18.64 -2.74
C VAL A 55 -6.06 18.43 -3.11
N GLY A 56 -5.21 19.44 -2.92
CA GLY A 56 -3.77 19.32 -3.13
C GLY A 56 -3.14 18.25 -2.23
N ALA A 57 -3.47 18.26 -0.94
CA ALA A 57 -2.97 17.28 0.02
C ALA A 57 -3.40 15.85 -0.33
N THR A 58 -4.68 15.64 -0.69
CA THR A 58 -5.16 14.31 -1.08
C THR A 58 -4.53 13.82 -2.37
N LEU A 59 -4.31 14.70 -3.36
CA LEU A 59 -3.60 14.35 -4.59
C LEU A 59 -2.14 13.97 -4.30
N VAL A 60 -1.44 14.73 -3.46
CA VAL A 60 -0.06 14.39 -3.05
C VAL A 60 -0.01 13.05 -2.35
N VAL A 61 -0.92 12.78 -1.40
CA VAL A 61 -0.99 11.49 -0.71
C VAL A 61 -1.32 10.35 -1.68
N ALA A 62 -2.27 10.55 -2.59
CA ALA A 62 -2.63 9.52 -3.58
C ALA A 62 -1.44 9.20 -4.50
N LEU A 63 -0.76 10.22 -5.04
CA LEU A 63 0.39 10.04 -5.93
C LEU A 63 1.58 9.39 -5.20
N THR A 64 1.84 9.77 -3.94
CA THR A 64 2.90 9.13 -3.14
C THR A 64 2.59 7.67 -2.88
N VAL A 65 1.36 7.32 -2.46
CA VAL A 65 0.95 5.92 -2.25
C VAL A 65 1.06 5.11 -3.54
N LEU A 66 0.61 5.66 -4.67
CA LEU A 66 0.73 5.00 -5.98
C LEU A 66 2.19 4.80 -6.39
N GLY A 67 3.04 5.82 -6.21
CA GLY A 67 4.47 5.75 -6.51
C GLY A 67 5.20 4.72 -5.64
N LEU A 68 4.98 4.74 -4.33
CA LEU A 68 5.54 3.74 -3.41
C LEU A 68 5.03 2.34 -3.75
N GLY A 69 3.73 2.19 -4.01
CA GLY A 69 3.14 0.91 -4.39
C GLY A 69 3.78 0.33 -5.65
N ALA A 70 4.00 1.16 -6.67
CA ALA A 70 4.68 0.75 -7.90
C ALA A 70 6.14 0.33 -7.63
N ALA A 71 6.87 1.10 -6.82
CA ALA A 71 8.25 0.78 -6.45
C ALA A 71 8.36 -0.54 -5.67
N LEU A 72 7.48 -0.75 -4.69
CA LEU A 72 7.42 -1.99 -3.92
C LEU A 72 7.05 -3.17 -4.82
N ALA A 73 6.05 -3.01 -5.71
CA ALA A 73 5.65 -4.05 -6.64
C ALA A 73 6.80 -4.46 -7.59
N ALA A 74 7.58 -3.50 -8.08
CA ALA A 74 8.76 -3.78 -8.90
C ALA A 74 9.80 -4.59 -8.11
N ARG A 75 10.09 -4.18 -6.87
CA ARG A 75 11.02 -4.90 -5.99
C ARG A 75 10.54 -6.33 -5.71
N GLN A 76 9.27 -6.51 -5.35
CA GLN A 76 8.72 -7.83 -5.04
C GLN A 76 8.79 -8.78 -6.24
N ARG A 77 8.55 -8.28 -7.47
CA ARG A 77 8.71 -9.07 -8.69
C ARG A 77 10.16 -9.50 -8.93
N ALA A 78 11.11 -8.61 -8.67
CA ALA A 78 12.54 -8.93 -8.81
C ALA A 78 12.99 -9.99 -7.80
N VAL A 79 12.52 -9.91 -6.55
CA VAL A 79 12.77 -10.93 -5.52
C VAL A 79 12.21 -12.28 -5.95
N ALA A 80 10.93 -12.31 -6.35
CA ALA A 80 10.27 -13.54 -6.78
C ALA A 80 10.98 -14.19 -7.99
N ALA A 81 11.51 -13.39 -8.92
CA ALA A 81 12.30 -13.89 -10.04
C ALA A 81 13.63 -14.51 -9.60
N ALA A 82 14.34 -13.87 -8.65
CA ALA A 82 15.58 -14.39 -8.09
C ALA A 82 15.37 -15.73 -7.39
N ASP A 83 14.29 -15.84 -6.60
CA ASP A 83 13.96 -17.08 -5.87
C ASP A 83 13.54 -18.21 -6.82
N ALA A 84 12.78 -17.91 -7.87
CA ALA A 84 12.42 -18.90 -8.88
C ALA A 84 13.66 -19.42 -9.65
N ALA A 85 14.60 -18.53 -9.99
CA ALA A 85 15.84 -18.92 -10.65
C ALA A 85 16.76 -19.75 -9.73
N ALA A 86 16.84 -19.39 -8.44
CA ALA A 86 17.61 -20.15 -7.45
C ALA A 86 17.02 -21.56 -7.22
N LEU A 87 15.69 -21.68 -7.13
CA LEU A 87 15.02 -22.97 -7.02
C LEU A 87 15.20 -23.84 -8.26
N ALA A 88 15.10 -23.25 -9.46
CA ALA A 88 15.36 -23.99 -10.70
C ALA A 88 16.80 -24.52 -10.78
N ALA A 89 17.79 -23.71 -10.36
CA ALA A 89 19.17 -24.16 -10.27
C ALA A 89 19.34 -25.32 -9.26
N ALA A 90 18.67 -25.24 -8.11
CA ALA A 90 18.69 -26.30 -7.10
C ALA A 90 17.99 -27.58 -7.61
N ASP A 91 16.86 -27.46 -8.32
CA ASP A 91 16.14 -28.61 -8.90
C ASP A 91 16.99 -29.33 -9.95
N ALA A 92 17.73 -28.60 -10.77
CA ALA A 92 18.69 -29.18 -11.71
C ALA A 92 19.86 -29.86 -10.98
N LEU A 93 20.37 -29.24 -9.90
CA LEU A 93 21.44 -29.81 -9.09
C LEU A 93 21.03 -31.12 -8.38
N LEU A 94 19.78 -31.19 -7.94
CA LEU A 94 19.17 -32.40 -7.34
C LEU A 94 18.75 -33.44 -8.38
N GLY A 95 18.85 -33.13 -9.68
CA GLY A 95 18.43 -34.01 -10.77
C GLY A 95 16.90 -34.14 -10.92
N VAL A 96 16.13 -33.25 -10.29
CA VAL A 96 14.67 -33.16 -10.43
C VAL A 96 14.31 -32.59 -11.80
N ALA A 97 15.07 -31.60 -12.27
CA ALA A 97 14.96 -31.01 -13.59
C ALA A 97 16.15 -31.39 -14.47
N PRO A 98 15.95 -31.69 -15.77
CA PRO A 98 17.05 -31.95 -16.70
C PRO A 98 17.75 -30.65 -17.10
N GLY A 99 19.07 -30.69 -17.28
CA GLY A 99 19.87 -29.58 -17.79
C GLY A 99 21.01 -29.16 -16.86
N GLU A 100 21.80 -28.18 -17.30
CA GLU A 100 22.80 -27.56 -16.42
C GLU A 100 22.14 -26.51 -15.52
N PRO A 101 22.48 -26.46 -14.21
CA PRO A 101 21.80 -25.63 -13.23
C PRO A 101 21.87 -24.13 -13.55
N CYS A 102 23.00 -23.64 -14.07
CA CYS A 102 23.12 -22.23 -14.46
C CYS A 102 22.38 -21.89 -15.75
N ALA A 103 22.30 -22.83 -16.70
CA ALA A 103 21.52 -22.62 -17.93
C ALA A 103 20.02 -22.52 -17.61
N LEU A 104 19.53 -23.38 -16.72
CA LEU A 104 18.13 -23.35 -16.29
C LEU A 104 17.80 -22.09 -15.47
N ALA A 105 18.73 -21.64 -14.61
CA ALA A 105 18.59 -20.37 -13.89
C ALA A 105 18.50 -19.17 -14.85
N GLU A 106 19.28 -19.18 -15.94
CA GLU A 106 19.23 -18.15 -16.97
C GLU A 106 17.90 -18.17 -17.75
N GLU A 107 17.40 -19.34 -18.10
CA GLU A 107 16.11 -19.49 -18.77
C GLU A 107 14.97 -18.93 -17.89
N VAL A 108 14.98 -19.21 -16.59
CA VAL A 108 14.00 -18.66 -15.65
C VAL A 108 14.17 -17.15 -15.49
N ALA A 109 15.41 -16.66 -15.34
CA ALA A 109 15.68 -15.23 -15.24
C ALA A 109 15.16 -14.46 -16.47
N THR A 110 15.44 -14.97 -17.67
CA THR A 110 14.98 -14.36 -18.93
C THR A 110 13.46 -14.41 -19.08
N ALA A 111 12.79 -15.49 -18.65
CA ALA A 111 11.33 -15.57 -18.60
C ALA A 111 10.72 -14.49 -17.68
N HIS A 112 11.42 -14.14 -16.59
CA HIS A 112 11.05 -13.07 -15.68
C HIS A 112 11.48 -11.66 -16.13
N ARG A 113 12.12 -11.53 -17.31
CA ARG A 113 12.68 -10.28 -17.83
C ARG A 113 13.69 -9.64 -16.87
N VAL A 114 14.47 -10.47 -16.19
CA VAL A 114 15.63 -10.07 -15.39
C VAL A 114 16.89 -10.70 -15.98
N ALA A 115 18.02 -10.02 -15.86
CA ALA A 115 19.30 -10.54 -16.34
C ALA A 115 19.98 -11.33 -15.23
N LEU A 116 20.50 -12.50 -15.53
CA LEU A 116 21.37 -13.24 -14.62
C LEU A 116 22.74 -12.53 -14.56
N SER A 117 23.20 -12.13 -13.38
CA SER A 117 24.53 -11.52 -13.20
C SER A 117 25.56 -12.52 -12.69
N VAL A 118 25.16 -13.41 -11.78
CA VAL A 118 26.04 -14.43 -11.20
C VAL A 118 25.26 -15.73 -11.03
N CYS A 119 25.88 -16.85 -11.38
CA CYS A 119 25.43 -18.18 -10.98
C CYS A 119 26.65 -18.96 -10.50
N THR A 120 26.61 -19.40 -9.24
CA THR A 120 27.68 -20.20 -8.62
C THR A 120 27.07 -21.35 -7.86
N ILE A 121 27.64 -22.54 -8.04
CA ILE A 121 27.23 -23.77 -7.35
C ILE A 121 28.32 -24.08 -6.33
N ASP A 122 27.92 -24.27 -5.07
CA ASP A 122 28.80 -24.64 -3.96
C ASP A 122 28.27 -25.91 -3.29
N GLY A 123 28.85 -27.06 -3.64
CA GLY A 123 28.38 -28.37 -3.18
C GLY A 123 26.94 -28.66 -3.60
N ALA A 124 26.02 -28.64 -2.64
CA ALA A 124 24.58 -28.83 -2.84
C ALA A 124 23.79 -27.51 -2.76
N GLU A 125 24.47 -26.36 -2.70
CA GLU A 125 23.86 -25.03 -2.69
C GLU A 125 24.05 -24.33 -4.04
N ALA A 126 22.99 -23.67 -4.52
CA ALA A 126 23.02 -22.79 -5.67
C ALA A 126 22.86 -21.33 -5.20
N LEU A 127 23.81 -20.48 -5.60
CA LEU A 127 23.76 -19.04 -5.40
C LEU A 127 23.54 -18.35 -6.74
N VAL A 128 22.48 -17.57 -6.81
CA VAL A 128 22.01 -16.90 -8.02
C VAL A 128 21.86 -15.42 -7.73
N ALA A 129 22.49 -14.58 -8.54
CA ALA A 129 22.29 -13.14 -8.52
C ALA A 129 21.66 -12.69 -9.84
N VAL A 130 20.62 -11.87 -9.73
CA VAL A 130 19.92 -11.27 -10.86
C VAL A 130 19.98 -9.76 -10.77
N ARG A 131 20.04 -9.13 -11.94
CA ARG A 131 20.01 -7.69 -12.13
C ARG A 131 18.77 -7.28 -12.89
N THR A 132 18.15 -6.20 -12.46
CA THR A 132 17.01 -5.60 -13.15
C THR A 132 17.06 -4.08 -13.07
N GLU A 133 16.44 -3.42 -14.03
CA GLU A 133 16.27 -1.98 -14.04
C GLU A 133 14.81 -1.64 -13.72
N ALA A 134 14.60 -0.91 -12.63
CA ALA A 134 13.27 -0.44 -12.24
C ALA A 134 13.34 1.06 -11.94
N LEU A 135 12.44 1.84 -12.56
CA LEU A 135 12.36 3.28 -12.37
C LEU A 135 13.68 4.04 -12.65
N GLY A 136 14.48 3.55 -13.61
CA GLY A 136 15.80 4.12 -13.94
C GLY A 136 16.91 3.80 -12.93
N VAL A 137 16.68 2.87 -12.00
CA VAL A 137 17.66 2.41 -11.03
C VAL A 137 17.96 0.94 -11.28
N THR A 138 19.25 0.62 -11.40
CA THR A 138 19.74 -0.77 -11.44
C THR A 138 19.68 -1.38 -10.05
N MET A 139 18.97 -2.48 -9.90
CA MET A 139 18.90 -3.26 -8.67
C MET A 139 19.54 -4.63 -8.89
N GLU A 140 20.35 -5.06 -7.93
CA GLU A 140 20.94 -6.39 -7.90
C GLU A 140 20.40 -7.14 -6.68
N LEU A 141 19.91 -8.35 -6.91
CA LEU A 141 19.33 -9.21 -5.89
C LEU A 141 20.03 -10.56 -5.92
N VAL A 142 20.38 -11.06 -4.73
CA VAL A 142 21.05 -12.35 -4.56
C VAL A 142 20.11 -13.27 -3.79
N SER A 143 19.93 -14.49 -4.28
CA SER A 143 19.21 -15.56 -3.60
C SER A 143 20.08 -16.83 -3.54
N ARG A 144 19.83 -17.65 -2.52
CA ARG A 144 20.56 -18.90 -2.27
C ARG A 144 19.54 -20.01 -2.00
N ALA A 145 19.73 -21.15 -2.65
CA ALA A 145 18.91 -22.34 -2.45
C ALA A 145 19.81 -23.55 -2.17
N GLY A 146 19.58 -24.24 -1.06
CA GLY A 146 20.37 -25.41 -0.66
C GLY A 146 19.85 -26.03 0.63
N PRO A 147 20.20 -27.30 0.91
CA PRO A 147 19.83 -27.96 2.16
C PRO A 147 20.49 -27.25 3.36
N PRO A 148 19.84 -27.19 4.54
CA PRO A 148 20.42 -26.59 5.72
C PRO A 148 21.70 -27.36 6.15
N PRO A 149 22.72 -26.66 6.69
CA PRO A 149 23.98 -27.26 7.11
C PRO A 149 23.84 -28.19 8.33
#